data_AF-A0AAU4AS27-F1
#
_entry.id   AF-A0AAU4AS27-F1
#
_cell.length_a   1.000
_cell.length_b   1.000
_cell.length_c   1.000
_cell.angle_alpha   90.00
_cell.angle_beta   90.00
_cell.angle_gamma   90.00
#
_symmetry.space_group_name_H-M   'P 1'
#
loop_
_entity.id
_entity.type
_entity.pdbx_description
1 polymer ?
#
loop_
_entity_poly.entity_id
_entity_poly.type
_entity_poly.pdbx_seq_one_letter_code
_entity_poly.pdbx_strand_id
1 'polypeptide(L)'
;MPTAAPADSTRWIHDPALAHQLSAAVASLLESVQLILKDDYPFSASLEGGGFYTCEQTGLDLAWAPLIETETARLVAEAATDVSPGLFAPELPALIGAIDAQPVPVQQALIRKATARHLARPAVPTPGQITAQVHNTAPPAPTPSP
;
A
#
# COMPACT_ATOMS: atom_id res chain seq x y z
N MET A 1 17.03 17.60 25.76
CA MET A 1 17.31 16.63 24.68
C MET A 1 16.48 17.05 23.48
N PRO A 2 17.09 17.36 22.32
CA PRO A 2 16.33 17.72 21.13
C PRO A 2 15.60 16.49 20.59
N THR A 3 14.26 16.57 20.53
CA THR A 3 13.39 15.59 19.89
C THR A 3 13.63 15.68 18.39
N ALA A 4 14.24 14.65 17.80
CA ALA A 4 14.33 14.55 16.35
C ALA A 4 12.92 14.49 15.77
N ALA A 5 12.55 15.49 14.96
CA ALA A 5 11.36 15.41 14.13
C ALA A 5 11.48 14.16 13.25
N PRO A 6 10.38 13.42 12.98
CA PRO A 6 10.44 12.30 12.06
C PRO A 6 10.96 12.82 10.72
N ALA A 7 12.04 12.22 10.24
CA ALA A 7 12.61 12.55 8.94
C ALA A 7 11.50 12.48 7.89
N ASP A 8 11.37 13.55 7.10
CA ASP A 8 10.50 13.60 5.93
C ASP A 8 10.57 12.26 5.21
N SER A 9 9.42 11.59 5.10
CA SER A 9 9.32 10.25 4.52
C SER A 9 10.08 10.21 3.20
N THR A 10 11.22 9.52 3.17
CA THR A 10 12.08 9.40 2.00
C THR A 10 11.34 8.59 0.95
N ARG A 11 10.54 9.26 0.12
CA ARG A 11 9.92 8.65 -1.05
C ARG A 11 11.04 8.31 -2.01
N TRP A 12 11.30 7.03 -2.21
CA TRP A 12 12.31 6.56 -3.17
C TRP A 12 11.94 6.87 -4.62
N ILE A 13 10.65 7.15 -4.87
CA ILE A 13 10.14 7.60 -6.16
C ILE A 13 9.84 9.09 -6.06
N HIS A 14 10.70 9.90 -6.68
CA HIS A 14 10.57 11.35 -6.73
C HIS A 14 9.74 11.82 -7.92
N ASP A 15 9.60 11.00 -8.96
CA ASP A 15 8.76 11.29 -10.12
C ASP A 15 7.27 11.06 -9.77
N PRO A 16 6.44 12.12 -9.70
CA PRO A 16 5.02 11.98 -9.38
C PRO A 16 4.23 11.21 -10.45
N ALA A 17 4.65 11.26 -11.71
CA ALA A 17 3.98 10.55 -12.80
C ALA A 17 4.19 9.05 -12.66
N LEU A 18 5.45 8.63 -12.46
CA LEU A 18 5.79 7.22 -12.18
C LEU A 18 5.10 6.72 -10.90
N ALA A 19 5.09 7.53 -9.82
CA ALA A 19 4.40 7.17 -8.58
C ALA A 19 2.90 6.96 -8.79
N HIS A 20 2.26 7.80 -9.63
CA HIS A 20 0.85 7.64 -9.98
C HIS A 20 0.61 6.38 -10.81
N GLN A 21 1.44 6.11 -11.81
CA GLN A 21 1.34 4.90 -12.64
C GLN A 21 1.51 3.62 -11.82
N LEU A 22 2.50 3.57 -10.92
CA LEU A 22 2.70 2.42 -10.03
C LEU A 22 1.53 2.24 -9.07
N SER A 23 1.00 3.33 -8.51
CA SER A 23 -0.20 3.27 -7.66
C SER A 23 -1.41 2.72 -8.41
N ALA A 24 -1.60 3.13 -9.67
CA ALA A 24 -2.66 2.61 -10.53
C ALA A 24 -2.45 1.14 -10.90
N ALA A 25 -1.21 0.72 -11.16
CA ALA A 25 -0.88 -0.68 -11.43
C ALA A 25 -1.17 -1.58 -10.21
N VAL A 26 -0.81 -1.14 -9.00
CA VAL A 26 -1.16 -1.84 -7.75
C VAL A 26 -2.68 -1.94 -7.56
N ALA A 27 -3.42 -0.86 -7.83
CA ALA A 27 -4.89 -0.88 -7.77
C ALA A 27 -5.49 -1.89 -8.76
N SER A 28 -4.98 -1.90 -9.99
CA SER A 28 -5.40 -2.83 -11.03
C SER A 28 -5.09 -4.29 -10.67
N LEU A 29 -3.94 -4.55 -10.05
CA LEU A 29 -3.59 -5.89 -9.58
C LEU A 29 -4.52 -6.35 -8.44
N LEU A 30 -4.82 -5.47 -7.46
CA LEU A 30 -5.77 -5.78 -6.38
C LEU A 30 -7.15 -6.18 -6.92
N GLU A 31 -7.66 -5.46 -7.92
CA GLU A 31 -8.92 -5.78 -8.59
C GLU A 31 -8.84 -7.11 -9.36
N SER A 32 -7.74 -7.34 -10.08
CA SER A 32 -7.54 -8.57 -10.86
C SER A 32 -7.47 -9.80 -9.96
N VAL A 33 -6.72 -9.72 -8.86
CA VAL A 33 -6.61 -10.76 -7.83
C VAL A 33 -7.99 -11.13 -7.27
N GLN A 34 -8.83 -10.12 -7.01
CA GLN A 34 -10.20 -10.35 -6.52
C GLN A 34 -11.06 -11.18 -7.49
N LEU A 35 -10.85 -11.04 -8.80
CA LEU A 35 -11.60 -11.75 -9.84
C LEU A 35 -11.13 -13.20 -10.04
N ILE A 36 -9.85 -13.48 -9.81
CA ILE A 36 -9.24 -14.78 -10.08
C ILE A 36 -9.15 -15.70 -8.85
N LEU A 37 -9.30 -15.15 -7.64
CA LEU A 37 -9.24 -15.91 -6.39
C LEU A 37 -10.31 -17.01 -6.35
N LYS A 38 -9.87 -18.25 -6.11
CA LYS A 38 -10.70 -19.48 -6.11
C LYS A 38 -10.26 -20.41 -4.98
N ASP A 39 -11.09 -21.38 -4.60
CA ASP A 39 -10.83 -22.28 -3.48
C ASP A 39 -9.51 -23.06 -3.60
N ASP A 40 -9.12 -23.47 -4.80
CA ASP A 40 -7.86 -24.20 -5.05
C ASP A 40 -6.68 -23.27 -5.42
N TYR A 41 -6.85 -21.95 -5.32
CA TYR A 41 -5.86 -20.97 -5.77
C TYR A 41 -5.71 -19.83 -4.75
N PRO A 42 -4.75 -19.93 -3.80
CA PRO A 42 -4.63 -18.99 -2.70
C PRO A 42 -4.18 -17.60 -3.15
N PHE A 43 -4.31 -16.61 -2.27
CA PHE A 43 -3.94 -15.23 -2.52
C PHE A 43 -2.51 -15.07 -3.07
N SER A 44 -1.50 -15.70 -2.46
CA SER A 44 -0.11 -15.59 -2.97
C SER A 44 0.04 -16.11 -4.40
N ALA A 45 -0.60 -17.24 -4.74
CA ALA A 45 -0.57 -17.79 -6.09
C ALA A 45 -1.30 -16.88 -7.10
N SER A 46 -2.32 -16.13 -6.65
CA SER A 46 -3.01 -15.14 -7.47
C SER A 46 -2.19 -13.90 -7.82
N LEU A 47 -1.09 -13.65 -7.10
CA LEU A 47 -0.17 -12.56 -7.41
C LEU A 47 0.85 -12.94 -8.49
N GLU A 48 1.20 -14.22 -8.61
CA GLU A 48 2.27 -14.68 -9.50
C GLU A 48 1.99 -14.30 -10.95
N GLY A 49 2.86 -13.47 -11.53
CA GLY A 49 2.73 -12.99 -12.91
C GLY A 49 1.77 -11.81 -13.07
N GLY A 50 1.03 -11.44 -12.02
CA GLY A 50 0.10 -10.31 -12.05
C GLY A 50 0.79 -8.96 -12.19
N GLY A 51 2.02 -8.82 -11.66
CA GLY A 51 2.86 -7.65 -11.85
C GLY A 51 3.26 -7.46 -13.31
N PHE A 52 3.61 -8.55 -14.00
CA PHE A 52 3.95 -8.50 -15.43
C PHE A 52 2.74 -8.09 -16.27
N TYR A 53 1.59 -8.73 -16.03
CA TYR A 53 0.35 -8.38 -16.70
C TYR A 53 0.00 -6.89 -16.51
N THR A 54 0.07 -6.38 -15.28
CA THR A 54 -0.23 -4.96 -15.01
C THR A 54 0.79 -4.00 -15.62
N CYS A 55 2.08 -4.36 -15.69
CA CYS A 55 3.08 -3.57 -16.40
C CYS A 55 2.75 -3.47 -17.90
N GLU A 56 2.39 -4.58 -18.55
CA GLU A 56 1.98 -4.59 -19.96
C GLU A 56 0.75 -3.71 -20.21
N GLN A 57 -0.27 -3.77 -19.33
CA GLN A 57 -1.48 -2.96 -19.46
C GLN A 57 -1.24 -1.46 -19.26
N THR A 58 -0.25 -1.09 -18.45
CA THR A 58 0.04 0.30 -18.06
C THR A 58 1.21 0.92 -18.82
N GLY A 59 1.92 0.14 -19.63
CA GLY A 59 3.13 0.57 -20.34
C GLY A 59 4.33 0.80 -19.43
N LEU A 60 4.32 0.22 -18.22
CA LEU A 60 5.46 0.26 -17.31
C LEU A 60 6.54 -0.74 -17.75
N ASP A 61 7.79 -0.42 -17.44
CA ASP A 61 8.89 -1.39 -17.59
C ASP A 61 8.63 -2.63 -16.72
N LEU A 62 8.83 -3.83 -17.28
CA LEU A 62 8.58 -5.10 -16.60
C LEU A 62 9.44 -5.26 -15.32
N ALA A 63 10.55 -4.52 -15.18
CA ALA A 63 11.35 -4.48 -13.97
C ALA A 63 10.56 -4.00 -12.73
N TRP A 64 9.43 -3.33 -12.91
CA TRP A 64 8.55 -2.92 -11.81
C TRP A 64 7.62 -4.03 -11.31
N ALA A 65 7.45 -5.12 -12.06
CA ALA A 65 6.52 -6.19 -11.72
C ALA A 65 6.71 -6.76 -10.29
N PRO A 66 7.93 -7.09 -9.83
CA PRO A 66 8.13 -7.60 -8.47
C PRO A 66 7.74 -6.58 -7.40
N LEU A 67 7.95 -5.28 -7.67
CA LEU A 67 7.58 -4.22 -6.73
C LEU A 67 6.06 -4.10 -6.60
N ILE A 68 5.34 -4.17 -7.72
CA ILE A 68 3.88 -4.10 -7.77
C ILE A 68 3.26 -5.28 -7.00
N GLU A 69 3.74 -6.50 -7.26
CA GLU A 69 3.27 -7.71 -6.55
C GLU A 69 3.55 -7.62 -5.05
N THR A 70 4.75 -7.19 -4.67
CA THR A 70 5.13 -7.04 -3.25
C THR A 70 4.30 -5.97 -2.55
N GLU A 71 4.06 -4.83 -3.18
CA GLU A 71 3.23 -3.76 -2.60
C GLU A 71 1.77 -4.22 -2.46
N THR A 72 1.23 -4.95 -3.44
CA THR A 72 -0.10 -5.57 -3.32
C THR A 72 -0.16 -6.53 -2.14
N ALA A 73 0.84 -7.41 -1.98
CA ALA A 73 0.92 -8.31 -0.84
C ALA A 73 0.98 -7.57 0.50
N ARG A 74 1.82 -6.52 0.57
CA ARG A 74 1.97 -5.65 1.75
C ARG A 74 0.65 -4.97 2.13
N LEU A 75 -0.12 -4.48 1.15
CA LEU A 75 -1.41 -3.84 1.38
C LEU A 75 -2.47 -4.82 1.94
N VAL A 76 -2.49 -6.06 1.46
CA VAL A 76 -3.39 -7.09 2.00
C VAL A 76 -2.96 -7.54 3.39
N ALA A 77 -1.65 -7.64 3.66
CA ALA A 77 -1.12 -7.87 5.01
C ALA A 77 -1.46 -6.72 5.98
N GLU A 78 -1.39 -5.47 5.52
CA GLU A 78 -1.84 -4.30 6.27
C GLU A 78 -3.35 -4.36 6.55
N ALA A 79 -4.15 -4.83 5.60
CA ALA A 79 -5.59 -5.02 5.80
C ALA A 79 -5.90 -6.13 6.83
N ALA A 80 -5.04 -7.14 6.96
CA ALA A 80 -5.21 -8.22 7.92
C ALA A 80 -4.82 -7.84 9.36
N THR A 81 -3.80 -6.99 9.51
CA THR A 81 -3.20 -6.68 10.82
C THR A 81 -3.54 -5.28 11.34
N ASP A 82 -4.04 -4.40 10.48
CA ASP A 82 -4.17 -2.95 10.73
C ASP A 82 -2.85 -2.25 11.09
N VAL A 83 -1.72 -2.93 10.85
CA VAL A 83 -0.36 -2.41 10.96
C VAL A 83 0.24 -2.41 9.57
N SER A 84 0.91 -1.33 9.15
CA SER A 84 1.56 -1.26 7.86
C SER A 84 2.98 -1.86 7.95
N PRO A 85 3.22 -3.12 7.55
CA PRO A 85 4.58 -3.63 7.44
C PRO A 85 5.35 -2.83 6.39
N GLY A 86 6.67 -2.75 6.55
CA GLY A 86 7.53 -2.28 5.47
C GLY A 86 7.50 -3.23 4.28
N LEU A 87 7.80 -2.72 3.08
CA LEU A 87 7.78 -3.51 1.84
C LEU A 87 8.71 -4.73 1.88
N PHE A 88 9.82 -4.60 2.60
CA PHE A 88 10.83 -5.67 2.79
C PHE A 88 10.88 -6.16 4.23
N ALA A 89 9.78 -6.03 4.98
CA ALA A 89 9.72 -6.48 6.35
C ALA A 89 9.85 -8.01 6.42
N PRO A 90 10.72 -8.57 7.29
CA PRO A 90 10.98 -10.00 7.35
C PRO A 90 9.76 -10.84 7.76
N GLU A 91 8.77 -10.23 8.42
CA GLU A 91 7.51 -10.84 8.79
C GLU A 91 6.50 -10.97 7.63
N LEU A 92 6.70 -10.24 6.52
CA LEU A 92 5.72 -10.20 5.42
C LEU A 92 5.42 -11.59 4.82
N PRO A 93 6.40 -12.49 4.56
CA PRO A 93 6.11 -13.84 4.10
C PRO A 93 5.24 -14.65 5.06
N ALA A 94 5.44 -14.50 6.38
CA ALA A 94 4.63 -15.20 7.38
C ALA A 94 3.19 -14.66 7.41
N LEU A 95 3.01 -13.34 7.25
CA LEU A 95 1.69 -12.73 7.13
C LEU A 95 0.94 -13.21 5.88
N ILE A 96 1.63 -13.31 4.74
CA ILE A 96 1.06 -13.84 3.50
C ILE A 96 0.62 -15.30 3.69
N GLY A 97 1.47 -16.15 4.27
CA GLY A 97 1.10 -17.54 4.56
C GLY A 97 -0.10 -17.66 5.50
N ALA A 98 -0.23 -16.75 6.47
CA ALA A 98 -1.40 -16.70 7.36
C ALA A 98 -2.69 -16.26 6.63
N ILE A 99 -2.58 -15.42 5.60
CA ILE A 99 -3.69 -15.03 4.72
C ILE A 99 -4.10 -16.21 3.84
N ASP A 100 -3.14 -16.90 3.21
CA ASP A 100 -3.39 -18.06 2.35
C ASP A 100 -4.10 -19.20 3.09
N ALA A 101 -3.83 -19.34 4.39
CA ALA A 101 -4.47 -20.32 5.27
C ALA A 101 -5.92 -19.97 5.64
N GLN A 102 -6.42 -18.76 5.32
CA GLN A 102 -7.79 -18.38 5.59
C GLN A 102 -8.76 -18.97 4.57
N PRO A 103 -10.05 -19.16 4.92
CA PRO A 103 -11.09 -19.45 3.94
C PRO A 103 -11.16 -18.36 2.85
N VAL A 104 -11.45 -18.74 1.60
CA VAL A 104 -11.54 -17.80 0.46
C VAL A 104 -12.43 -16.58 0.74
N PRO A 105 -13.61 -16.70 1.38
CA PRO A 105 -14.42 -15.52 1.70
C PRO A 105 -13.69 -14.49 2.58
N VAL A 106 -12.81 -14.96 3.47
CA VAL A 106 -11.98 -14.10 4.34
C VAL A 106 -10.87 -13.46 3.52
N GLN A 107 -10.17 -14.22 2.68
CA GLN A 107 -9.15 -13.68 1.77
C GLN A 107 -9.74 -12.57 0.86
N GLN A 108 -10.90 -12.83 0.26
CA GLN A 108 -11.63 -11.84 -0.55
C GLN A 108 -12.01 -10.58 0.25
N ALA A 109 -12.41 -10.74 1.51
CA ALA A 109 -12.74 -9.59 2.37
C ALA A 109 -11.52 -8.73 2.67
N LEU A 110 -10.35 -9.37 2.90
CA LEU A 110 -9.08 -8.67 3.11
C LEU A 110 -8.63 -7.92 1.86
N ILE A 111 -8.73 -8.55 0.68
CA ILE A 111 -8.42 -7.90 -0.60
C ILE A 111 -9.33 -6.68 -0.81
N ARG A 112 -10.66 -6.81 -0.62
CA ARG A 112 -11.59 -5.67 -0.72
C ARG A 112 -11.25 -4.54 0.26
N LYS A 113 -10.88 -4.89 1.49
CA LYS A 113 -10.46 -3.92 2.51
C LYS A 113 -9.18 -3.21 2.08
N ALA A 114 -8.20 -3.93 1.51
CA ALA A 114 -6.97 -3.36 0.98
C ALA A 114 -7.24 -2.42 -0.20
N THR A 115 -8.06 -2.84 -1.18
CA THR A 115 -8.46 -2.03 -2.33
C THR A 115 -9.13 -0.73 -1.89
N ALA A 116 -10.12 -0.82 -1.01
CA ALA A 116 -10.83 0.36 -0.51
C ALA A 116 -9.89 1.34 0.20
N ARG A 117 -8.95 0.83 1.01
CA ARG A 117 -7.94 1.67 1.68
C ARG A 117 -6.97 2.32 0.70
N HIS A 118 -6.50 1.57 -0.29
CA HIS A 118 -5.57 2.06 -1.29
C HIS A 118 -6.19 3.19 -2.13
N LEU A 119 -7.42 3.00 -2.61
CA LEU A 119 -8.15 3.99 -3.40
C LEU A 119 -8.52 5.25 -2.59
N ALA A 120 -8.72 5.12 -1.27
CA ALA A 120 -9.00 6.24 -0.39
C ALA A 120 -7.75 7.08 -0.04
N ARG A 121 -6.53 6.58 -0.29
CA ARG A 121 -5.30 7.34 -0.04
C ARG A 121 -5.16 8.44 -1.09
N PRO A 122 -4.88 9.70 -0.69
CA PRO A 122 -4.65 10.76 -1.65
C PRO A 122 -3.44 10.42 -2.54
N ALA A 123 -3.63 10.42 -3.85
CA ALA A 123 -2.56 10.26 -4.82
C ALA A 123 -1.58 11.43 -4.67
N VAL A 124 -0.44 11.19 -4.03
CA VAL A 124 0.66 12.16 -3.81
C VAL A 124 0.16 13.49 -3.21
N PRO A 125 0.35 13.76 -1.90
CA PRO A 125 0.08 15.08 -1.35
C PRO A 125 0.82 16.13 -2.19
N THR A 126 0.06 17.05 -2.78
CA THR A 126 0.65 18.25 -3.36
C THR A 126 1.36 19.03 -2.24
N PRO A 127 2.41 19.83 -2.54
CA PRO A 127 3.09 20.61 -1.51
C PRO A 127 2.14 21.43 -0.61
N GLY A 128 1.02 21.91 -1.17
CA GLY A 128 -0.03 22.63 -0.42
C GLY A 128 -0.81 21.77 0.60
N GLN A 129 -0.95 20.47 0.36
CA GLN A 129 -1.59 19.53 1.29
C GLN A 129 -0.66 19.13 2.44
N ILE A 130 0.66 19.13 2.20
CA ILE A 130 1.67 18.93 3.24
C ILE A 130 1.65 20.10 4.23
N THR A 131 1.59 21.34 3.75
CA THR A 131 1.50 22.53 4.62
C THR A 131 0.21 22.58 5.44
N ALA A 132 -0.90 22.03 4.94
CA ALA A 132 -2.18 22.00 5.64
C ALA A 132 -2.20 20.99 6.81
N GLN A 133 -1.51 19.85 6.66
CA GLN A 133 -1.41 18.86 7.75
C GLN A 133 -0.48 19.33 8.88
N VAL A 134 0.55 20.14 8.57
CA VAL A 134 1.44 20.74 9.57
C VAL A 134 0.72 21.84 10.38
N HIS A 135 -0.18 22.61 9.77
CA HIS A 135 -0.93 23.66 10.49
C HIS A 135 -2.01 23.14 11.44
N ASN A 136 -2.49 21.90 11.26
CA ASN A 136 -3.53 21.32 12.13
C ASN A 136 -2.97 20.72 13.43
N THR A 137 -1.64 20.72 13.61
CA THR A 137 -0.96 20.44 14.89
C THR A 137 -0.36 21.72 15.48
N ALA A 138 -1.13 22.81 15.46
CA ALA A 138 -0.78 23.99 16.23
C ALA A 138 -0.74 23.63 17.73
N PRO A 139 0.35 23.95 18.46
CA PRO A 139 0.43 23.71 19.89
C PRO A 139 -0.63 24.56 20.63
N PRO A 140 -1.15 24.10 21.78
CA PRO A 140 -2.10 24.87 22.57
C PRO A 140 -1.47 26.23 22.93
N ALA A 141 -2.23 27.30 22.70
CA ALA A 141 -1.82 28.67 23.00
C ALA A 141 -1.42 28.79 24.49
N PRO A 142 -0.32 29.50 24.82
CA PRO A 142 0.09 29.68 26.20
C PRO A 142 -0.98 30.45 26.97
N THR A 143 -1.42 29.87 28.09
CA THR A 143 -2.32 30.51 29.06
C THR A 143 -1.64 31.76 29.63
N PRO A 144 -2.29 32.94 29.62
CA PRO A 144 -1.76 34.10 30.32
C PRO A 144 -1.84 33.86 31.84
N SER A 145 -0.70 33.92 32.52
CA SER A 145 -0.62 33.95 33.98
C SER A 145 -0.82 35.40 34.50
N PRO A 146 -1.36 35.55 35.74
CA PRO A 146 -1.85 36.81 36.30
C PRO A 146 -0.77 37.85 36.62
#